data_AF-A0A534XUX5-F1
#
_entry.id   AF-A0A534XUX5-F1
#
_cell.length_a   1.000
_cell.length_b   1.000
_cell.length_c   1.000
_cell.angle_alpha   90.00
_cell.angle_beta   90.00
_cell.angle_gamma   90.00
#
_symmetry.space_group_name_H-M   'P 1'
#
loop_
_entity.id
_entity.type
_entity.pdbx_description
1 polymer ?
#
loop_
_entity_poly.entity_id
_entity_poly.type
_entity_poly.pdbx_seq_one_letter_code
_entity_poly.pdbx_strand_id
1 'polypeptide(L)'
;MIKTVVPIVAGVALSLSAGAGSGFDVAAFGRLPVSAHGRVEQFDSVARKALQEIRGPETAPIDPILWLLEVLAKPDTADTRPIFPIKSPELLGKLQLQAANAGTNYYAFKDLGPKASEIQKQVANVKASDRTPWQEELTALRDKLILYERLKNSLQPNSRLQQDANGKPITFDFAAELARYQADLGEALRIDAGRRRGNTERLAVATEVRVRTFSRLFNFVSRTGSLALVPPSNTMGSNKGWSNLGSVIVQSAQGHQPPAPVAFFAGMSSAFAQGNPDAFNSQVAQYGQWLAANGLVPEPRDAGSRSVETGK
;
A
#
# COMPACT_ATOMS: atom_id res chain seq x y z
N MET A 1 -55.34 16.98 -11.09
CA MET A 1 -53.99 17.43 -11.50
C MET A 1 -52.96 16.58 -10.80
N ILE A 2 -52.39 15.60 -11.49
CA ILE A 2 -51.40 14.65 -10.95
C ILE A 2 -50.02 15.23 -11.28
N LYS A 3 -49.21 15.51 -10.25
CA LYS A 3 -47.81 15.96 -10.42
C LYS A 3 -46.91 14.73 -10.48
N THR A 4 -46.37 14.47 -11.66
CA THR A 4 -45.33 13.47 -11.91
C THR A 4 -44.01 13.95 -11.29
N VAL A 5 -43.48 13.20 -10.33
CA VAL A 5 -42.12 13.39 -9.80
C VAL A 5 -41.19 12.54 -10.66
N VAL A 6 -40.27 13.19 -11.38
CA VAL A 6 -39.18 12.53 -12.11
C VAL A 6 -38.01 12.34 -11.14
N PRO A 7 -37.53 11.11 -10.88
CA PRO A 7 -36.34 10.93 -10.07
C PRO A 7 -35.10 11.30 -10.88
N ILE A 8 -34.27 12.17 -10.34
CA ILE A 8 -32.93 12.47 -10.86
C ILE A 8 -32.05 11.25 -10.53
N VAL A 9 -31.69 10.48 -11.56
CA VAL A 9 -30.68 9.44 -11.47
C VAL A 9 -29.32 10.13 -11.41
N ALA A 10 -28.69 10.15 -10.23
CA ALA A 10 -27.31 10.60 -10.08
C ALA A 10 -26.37 9.63 -10.80
N GLY A 11 -25.79 10.07 -11.91
CA GLY A 11 -24.79 9.32 -12.64
C GLY A 11 -23.53 9.08 -11.79
N VAL A 12 -23.06 7.83 -11.77
CA VAL A 12 -21.75 7.47 -11.24
C VAL A 12 -20.70 8.14 -12.10
N ALA A 13 -20.07 9.20 -11.59
CA ALA A 13 -18.89 9.78 -12.20
C ALA A 13 -17.75 8.76 -12.07
N LEU A 14 -17.40 8.12 -13.18
CA LEU A 14 -16.14 7.40 -13.32
C LEU A 14 -15.02 8.44 -13.24
N SER A 15 -14.43 8.62 -12.06
CA SER A 15 -13.21 9.39 -11.89
C SER A 15 -12.16 8.85 -12.86
N LEU A 16 -11.71 9.70 -13.78
CA LEU A 16 -10.67 9.40 -14.75
C LEU A 16 -9.45 8.82 -14.02
N SER A 17 -9.18 7.54 -14.27
CA SER A 17 -7.97 6.84 -13.82
C SER A 17 -6.74 7.67 -14.21
N ALA A 18 -5.70 7.64 -13.39
CA ALA A 18 -4.41 8.24 -13.71
C ALA A 18 -3.64 7.48 -14.81
N GLY A 19 -4.33 7.08 -15.88
CA GLY A 19 -3.76 6.49 -17.10
C GLY A 19 -3.11 7.52 -18.00
N ALA A 20 -2.62 7.06 -19.16
CA ALA A 20 -1.93 7.85 -20.18
C ALA A 20 -2.57 9.24 -20.37
N GLY A 21 -1.83 10.29 -19.99
CA GLY A 21 -2.32 11.68 -19.96
C GLY A 21 -2.35 12.31 -18.56
N SER A 22 -2.16 11.54 -17.48
CA SER A 22 -2.19 12.04 -16.10
C SER A 22 -0.92 12.79 -15.65
N GLY A 23 0.16 12.73 -16.43
CA GLY A 23 1.46 13.34 -16.12
C GLY A 23 2.32 12.59 -15.10
N PHE A 24 1.78 11.57 -14.43
CA PHE A 24 2.53 10.74 -13.48
C PHE A 24 3.47 9.77 -14.21
N ASP A 25 4.76 9.79 -13.84
CA ASP A 25 5.75 8.81 -14.28
C ASP A 25 5.68 7.53 -13.42
N VAL A 26 4.57 6.79 -13.59
CA VAL A 26 4.35 5.51 -12.90
C VAL A 26 5.37 4.45 -13.31
N ALA A 27 5.96 4.56 -14.50
CA ALA A 27 7.00 3.65 -14.97
C ALA A 27 8.31 3.83 -14.20
N ALA A 28 8.71 5.07 -13.89
CA ALA A 28 9.86 5.33 -13.03
C ALA A 28 9.63 4.81 -11.60
N PHE A 29 8.43 5.03 -11.03
CA PHE A 29 8.06 4.44 -9.74
C PHE A 29 8.16 2.91 -9.76
N GLY A 30 7.68 2.28 -10.83
CA GLY A 30 7.74 0.83 -11.03
C GLY A 30 9.14 0.24 -11.01
N ARG A 31 10.18 1.00 -11.37
CA ARG A 31 11.58 0.56 -11.36
C ARG A 31 12.23 0.66 -9.98
N LEU A 32 11.61 1.35 -9.03
CA LEU A 32 12.16 1.48 -7.69
C LEU A 32 12.24 0.10 -7.01
N PRO A 33 13.34 -0.17 -6.28
CA PRO A 33 13.49 -1.42 -5.55
C PRO A 33 12.58 -1.48 -4.33
N VAL A 34 12.08 -2.67 -4.04
CA VAL A 34 11.27 -3.02 -2.88
C VAL A 34 11.53 -4.47 -2.50
N SER A 35 11.48 -4.79 -1.21
CA SER A 35 11.56 -6.18 -0.77
C SER A 35 10.16 -6.74 -0.51
N ALA A 36 9.83 -7.83 -1.22
CA ALA A 36 8.63 -8.63 -1.01
C ALA A 36 9.03 -10.06 -0.71
N HIS A 37 8.43 -10.67 0.33
CA HIS A 37 8.76 -12.03 0.77
C HIS A 37 10.27 -12.25 1.04
N GLY A 38 10.96 -11.21 1.51
CA GLY A 38 12.40 -11.26 1.82
C GLY A 38 13.33 -11.16 0.60
N ARG A 39 12.82 -10.93 -0.61
CA ARG A 39 13.63 -10.74 -1.82
C ARG A 39 13.46 -9.32 -2.35
N VAL A 40 14.57 -8.67 -2.66
CA VAL A 40 14.57 -7.38 -3.35
C VAL A 40 14.21 -7.59 -4.81
N GLU A 41 13.18 -6.89 -5.25
CA GLU A 41 12.73 -6.81 -6.64
C GLU A 41 12.23 -5.40 -6.95
N GLN A 42 11.59 -5.21 -8.11
CA GLN A 42 11.01 -3.92 -8.51
C GLN A 42 9.51 -3.88 -8.21
N PHE A 43 8.97 -2.70 -7.92
CA PHE A 43 7.53 -2.52 -7.72
C PHE A 43 6.69 -3.02 -8.89
N ASP A 44 7.19 -2.88 -10.12
CA ASP A 44 6.54 -3.39 -11.34
C ASP A 44 6.37 -4.93 -11.32
N SER A 45 7.37 -5.65 -10.80
CA SER A 45 7.29 -7.11 -10.60
C SER A 45 6.29 -7.48 -9.50
N VAL A 46 6.33 -6.78 -8.36
CA VAL A 46 5.38 -6.99 -7.25
C VAL A 46 3.95 -6.75 -7.74
N ALA A 47 3.72 -5.65 -8.47
CA ALA A 47 2.43 -5.27 -9.00
C ALA A 47 1.85 -6.34 -9.92
N ARG A 48 2.62 -6.80 -10.91
CA ARG A 48 2.19 -7.86 -11.83
C ARG A 48 1.88 -9.17 -11.11
N LYS A 49 2.74 -9.60 -10.18
CA LYS A 49 2.54 -10.84 -9.43
C LYS A 49 1.31 -10.77 -8.55
N ALA A 50 1.14 -9.70 -7.79
CA ALA A 50 0.00 -9.51 -6.92
C ALA A 50 -1.31 -9.44 -7.70
N LEU A 51 -1.34 -8.71 -8.83
CA LEU A 51 -2.52 -8.63 -9.68
C LEU A 51 -2.83 -9.99 -10.32
N GLN A 52 -1.81 -10.73 -10.79
CA GLN A 52 -1.98 -12.09 -11.31
C GLN A 52 -2.55 -13.05 -10.24
N GLU A 53 -2.10 -12.95 -9.00
CA GLU A 53 -2.57 -13.79 -7.89
C GLU A 53 -4.02 -13.46 -7.49
N ILE A 54 -4.35 -12.17 -7.39
CA ILE A 54 -5.69 -11.72 -7.02
C ILE A 54 -6.68 -11.98 -8.16
N ARG A 55 -6.35 -11.50 -9.35
CA ARG A 55 -7.26 -11.40 -10.49
C ARG A 55 -7.22 -12.61 -11.44
N GLY A 56 -6.08 -13.29 -11.52
CA GLY A 56 -5.83 -14.31 -12.53
C GLY A 56 -5.46 -13.72 -13.91
N PRO A 57 -5.20 -14.58 -14.91
CA PRO A 57 -4.81 -14.16 -16.26
C PRO A 57 -5.92 -13.32 -16.93
N GLU A 58 -5.54 -12.16 -17.48
CA GLU A 58 -6.44 -11.09 -17.92
C GLU A 58 -7.32 -11.39 -19.15
N THR A 59 -8.51 -10.77 -19.18
CA THR A 59 -9.25 -10.36 -20.38
C THR A 59 -9.48 -8.85 -20.49
N ALA A 60 -9.09 -8.01 -19.51
CA ALA A 60 -9.22 -6.54 -19.60
C ALA A 60 -8.00 -5.83 -19.02
N PRO A 61 -7.53 -4.71 -19.62
CA PRO A 61 -6.23 -4.11 -19.32
C PRO A 61 -6.28 -3.26 -18.04
N ILE A 62 -5.77 -3.79 -16.93
CA ILE A 62 -5.43 -2.99 -15.75
C ILE A 62 -3.93 -2.76 -15.77
N ASP A 63 -3.49 -1.50 -15.80
CA ASP A 63 -2.09 -1.18 -15.60
C ASP A 63 -1.67 -1.63 -14.18
N PRO A 64 -0.78 -2.63 -14.06
CA PRO A 64 -0.45 -3.22 -12.77
C PRO A 64 0.22 -2.21 -11.83
N ILE A 65 1.14 -1.39 -12.35
CA ILE A 65 1.91 -0.49 -11.48
C ILE A 65 1.04 0.66 -11.01
N LEU A 66 0.18 1.19 -11.88
CA LEU A 66 -0.81 2.19 -11.49
C LEU A 66 -1.77 1.63 -10.43
N TRP A 67 -2.26 0.39 -10.62
CA TRP A 67 -3.11 -0.28 -9.64
C TRP A 67 -2.43 -0.40 -8.28
N LEU A 68 -1.17 -0.88 -8.23
CA LEU A 68 -0.45 -1.02 -6.98
C LEU A 68 -0.24 0.34 -6.29
N LEU A 69 0.09 1.37 -7.06
CA LEU A 69 0.26 2.72 -6.53
C LEU A 69 -1.05 3.27 -5.93
N GLU A 70 -2.19 3.02 -6.57
CA GLU A 70 -3.50 3.34 -5.98
C GLU A 70 -3.78 2.52 -4.72
N VAL A 71 -3.46 1.23 -4.68
CA VAL A 71 -3.60 0.40 -3.47
C VAL A 71 -2.80 0.99 -2.30
N LEU A 72 -1.60 1.52 -2.58
CA LEU A 72 -0.69 2.07 -1.56
C LEU A 72 -1.10 3.48 -1.11
N ALA A 73 -1.59 4.34 -2.01
CA ALA A 73 -1.75 5.78 -1.76
C ALA A 73 -3.17 6.35 -1.97
N LYS A 74 -4.04 5.64 -2.71
CA LYS A 74 -5.45 6.03 -2.99
C LYS A 74 -6.39 4.82 -2.82
N PRO A 75 -6.50 4.25 -1.60
CA PRO A 75 -7.30 3.05 -1.38
C PRO A 75 -8.78 3.25 -1.74
N ASP A 76 -9.35 4.45 -1.58
CA ASP A 76 -10.74 4.73 -1.97
C ASP A 76 -11.00 4.54 -3.47
N THR A 77 -9.97 4.75 -4.30
CA THR A 77 -10.04 4.45 -5.75
C THR A 77 -9.78 2.97 -6.00
N ALA A 78 -8.69 2.44 -5.42
CA ALA A 78 -8.29 1.05 -5.63
C ALA A 78 -9.37 0.05 -5.19
N ASP A 79 -10.09 0.34 -4.11
CA ASP A 79 -11.11 -0.54 -3.53
C ASP A 79 -12.33 -0.70 -4.45
N THR A 80 -12.54 0.23 -5.38
CA THR A 80 -13.66 0.21 -6.35
C THR A 80 -13.37 -0.67 -7.57
N ARG A 81 -12.12 -1.08 -7.77
CA ARG A 81 -11.74 -1.86 -8.96
C ARG A 81 -12.24 -3.29 -8.88
N PRO A 82 -12.99 -3.80 -9.88
CA PRO A 82 -13.45 -5.17 -9.91
C PRO A 82 -12.31 -6.11 -10.31
N ILE A 83 -11.56 -6.62 -9.32
CA ILE A 83 -10.38 -7.47 -9.54
C ILE A 83 -10.48 -8.84 -8.88
N PHE A 84 -11.51 -9.10 -8.08
CA PHE A 84 -11.69 -10.38 -7.38
C PHE A 84 -12.65 -11.29 -8.16
N PRO A 85 -12.16 -12.32 -8.86
CA PRO A 85 -13.04 -13.23 -9.57
C PRO A 85 -13.83 -14.11 -8.60
N ILE A 86 -15.14 -14.22 -8.81
CA ILE A 86 -16.03 -15.18 -8.14
C ILE A 86 -16.89 -15.85 -9.21
N LYS A 87 -16.71 -17.15 -9.37
CA LYS A 87 -17.34 -17.97 -10.41
C LYS A 87 -18.53 -18.76 -9.87
N SER A 88 -18.49 -19.23 -8.61
CA SER A 88 -19.56 -20.04 -8.03
C SER A 88 -20.83 -19.22 -7.77
N PRO A 89 -21.97 -19.56 -8.40
CA PRO A 89 -23.26 -18.94 -8.10
C PRO A 89 -23.70 -19.19 -6.66
N GLU A 90 -23.32 -20.33 -6.09
CA GLU A 90 -23.59 -20.65 -4.69
C GLU A 90 -22.85 -19.68 -3.76
N LEU A 91 -21.56 -19.41 -4.04
CA LEU A 91 -20.77 -18.47 -3.26
C LEU A 91 -21.34 -17.04 -3.36
N LEU A 92 -21.80 -16.63 -4.55
CA LEU A 92 -22.49 -15.34 -4.72
C LEU A 92 -23.76 -15.26 -3.88
N GLY A 93 -24.56 -16.33 -3.87
CA GLY A 93 -25.76 -16.43 -3.03
C GLY A 93 -25.43 -16.37 -1.54
N LYS A 94 -24.38 -17.09 -1.08
CA LYS A 94 -23.93 -17.07 0.32
C LYS A 94 -23.44 -15.71 0.77
N LEU A 95 -22.68 -15.02 -0.08
CA LEU A 95 -22.18 -13.68 0.21
C LEU A 95 -23.22 -12.58 -0.05
N GLN A 96 -24.42 -12.92 -0.56
CA GLN A 96 -25.47 -11.97 -0.93
C GLN A 96 -24.94 -10.88 -1.86
N LEU A 97 -24.06 -11.26 -2.79
CA LEU A 97 -23.54 -10.36 -3.80
C LEU A 97 -24.51 -10.34 -4.97
N GLN A 98 -24.80 -9.15 -5.48
CA GLN A 98 -25.55 -9.04 -6.74
C GLN A 98 -24.68 -9.61 -7.86
N ALA A 99 -25.28 -10.40 -8.75
CA ALA A 99 -24.60 -10.81 -9.97
C ALA A 99 -24.08 -9.56 -10.68
N ALA A 100 -22.81 -9.56 -11.08
CA ALA A 100 -22.18 -8.37 -11.63
C ALA A 100 -22.99 -7.82 -12.83
N ASN A 101 -23.46 -6.58 -12.69
CA ASN A 101 -24.33 -5.89 -13.67
C ASN A 101 -23.68 -5.71 -15.06
N ALA A 102 -22.39 -6.01 -15.21
CA ALA A 102 -21.58 -5.75 -16.40
C ALA A 102 -21.09 -7.02 -17.12
N GLY A 103 -21.62 -8.21 -16.81
CA GLY A 103 -21.23 -9.46 -17.49
C GLY A 103 -19.82 -9.97 -17.14
N THR A 104 -19.19 -9.43 -16.10
CA THR A 104 -17.86 -9.85 -15.62
C THR A 104 -17.97 -10.50 -14.25
N ASN A 105 -17.44 -11.71 -14.05
CA ASN A 105 -17.41 -12.41 -12.75
C ASN A 105 -16.44 -11.77 -11.72
N TYR A 106 -16.20 -10.47 -11.78
CA TYR A 106 -15.23 -9.76 -10.95
C TYR A 106 -15.92 -8.78 -10.00
N TYR A 107 -15.47 -8.78 -8.75
CA TYR A 107 -16.00 -7.99 -7.64
C TYR A 107 -14.94 -7.06 -7.09
N ALA A 108 -15.37 -5.95 -6.49
CA ALA A 108 -14.49 -4.93 -5.94
C ALA A 108 -14.22 -5.17 -4.45
N PHE A 109 -13.06 -4.71 -3.95
CA PHE A 109 -12.72 -4.87 -2.54
C PHE A 109 -13.75 -4.20 -1.63
N LYS A 110 -14.30 -3.03 -2.03
CA LYS A 110 -15.33 -2.32 -1.27
C LYS A 110 -16.58 -3.16 -0.95
N ASP A 111 -16.92 -4.13 -1.80
CA ASP A 111 -18.11 -4.97 -1.66
C ASP A 111 -17.81 -6.23 -0.82
N LEU A 112 -16.54 -6.63 -0.77
CA LEU A 112 -16.06 -7.86 -0.12
C LEU A 112 -15.44 -7.61 1.26
N GLY A 113 -14.74 -6.50 1.44
CA GLY A 113 -14.05 -6.11 2.67
C GLY A 113 -14.98 -6.11 3.90
N PRO A 114 -16.19 -5.53 3.83
CA PRO A 114 -17.15 -5.60 4.95
C PRO A 114 -17.54 -7.02 5.35
N LYS A 115 -17.42 -8.00 4.44
CA LYS A 115 -17.75 -9.41 4.65
C LYS A 115 -16.54 -10.24 5.11
N ALA A 116 -15.34 -9.66 5.21
CA ALA A 116 -14.11 -10.39 5.49
C ALA A 116 -14.15 -11.21 6.79
N SER A 117 -14.76 -10.69 7.85
CA SER A 117 -14.90 -11.44 9.13
C SER A 117 -15.78 -12.68 8.97
N GLU A 118 -16.87 -12.57 8.20
CA GLU A 118 -17.76 -13.69 7.93
C GLU A 118 -17.07 -14.74 7.04
N ILE A 119 -16.41 -14.30 5.98
CA ILE A 119 -15.59 -15.13 5.10
C ILE A 119 -14.57 -15.93 5.92
N GLN A 120 -13.83 -15.27 6.82
CA GLN A 120 -12.85 -15.92 7.69
C GLN A 120 -13.49 -17.02 8.57
N LYS A 121 -14.65 -16.74 9.18
CA LYS A 121 -15.36 -17.70 10.03
C LYS A 121 -15.80 -18.93 9.23
N GLN A 122 -16.37 -18.72 8.05
CA GLN A 122 -16.84 -19.82 7.20
C GLN A 122 -15.68 -20.73 6.75
N VAL A 123 -14.52 -20.16 6.40
CA VAL A 123 -13.36 -20.98 6.01
C VAL A 123 -12.75 -21.73 7.20
N ALA A 124 -12.76 -21.15 8.40
CA ALA A 124 -12.21 -21.79 9.60
C ALA A 124 -13.00 -23.02 10.06
N ASN A 125 -14.28 -23.12 9.69
CA ASN A 125 -15.18 -24.17 10.16
C ASN A 125 -15.16 -25.46 9.32
N VAL A 126 -14.34 -25.53 8.26
CA VAL A 126 -14.32 -26.66 7.33
C VAL A 126 -12.90 -27.20 7.15
N LYS A 127 -12.72 -28.50 7.41
CA LYS A 127 -11.45 -29.20 7.16
C LYS A 127 -11.17 -29.22 5.66
N ALA A 128 -9.90 -29.08 5.28
CA ALA A 128 -9.50 -29.07 3.87
C ALA A 128 -9.97 -30.29 3.07
N SER A 129 -10.03 -31.48 3.69
CA SER A 129 -10.51 -32.72 3.06
C SER A 129 -12.00 -32.73 2.73
N ASP A 130 -12.79 -31.90 3.40
CA ASP A 130 -14.25 -31.96 3.37
C ASP A 130 -14.85 -30.78 2.60
N ARG A 131 -13.99 -29.96 1.95
CA ARG A 131 -14.41 -28.74 1.27
C ARG A 131 -15.14 -29.05 -0.02
N THR A 132 -16.31 -28.45 -0.17
CA THR A 132 -17.01 -28.36 -1.45
C THR A 132 -16.27 -27.41 -2.41
N PRO A 133 -16.53 -27.46 -3.73
CA PRO A 133 -15.89 -26.55 -4.69
C PRO A 133 -16.07 -25.07 -4.37
N TRP A 134 -17.23 -24.65 -3.86
CA TRP A 134 -17.45 -23.24 -3.47
C TRP A 134 -16.70 -22.86 -2.19
N GLN A 135 -16.44 -23.80 -1.28
CA GLN A 135 -15.64 -23.58 -0.08
C GLN A 135 -14.15 -23.46 -0.41
N GLU A 136 -13.66 -24.18 -1.43
CA GLU A 136 -12.32 -23.95 -1.97
C GLU A 136 -12.22 -22.56 -2.61
N GLU A 137 -13.22 -22.14 -3.39
CA GLU A 137 -13.24 -20.79 -3.95
C GLU A 137 -13.33 -19.70 -2.87
N LEU A 138 -14.12 -19.91 -1.80
CA LEU A 138 -14.17 -19.00 -0.65
C LEU A 138 -12.81 -18.91 0.07
N THR A 139 -12.10 -20.03 0.20
CA THR A 139 -10.75 -20.07 0.77
C THR A 139 -9.78 -19.25 -0.08
N ALA A 140 -9.79 -19.47 -1.40
CA ALA A 140 -8.96 -18.70 -2.32
C ALA A 140 -9.32 -17.20 -2.30
N LEU A 141 -10.61 -16.86 -2.23
CA LEU A 141 -11.08 -15.49 -2.12
C LEU A 141 -10.55 -14.82 -0.85
N ARG A 142 -10.64 -15.49 0.30
CA ARG A 142 -10.08 -15.00 1.57
C ARG A 142 -8.58 -14.70 1.43
N ASP A 143 -7.81 -15.62 0.86
CA ASP A 143 -6.36 -15.45 0.74
C ASP A 143 -6.00 -14.25 -0.13
N LYS A 144 -6.74 -14.03 -1.22
CA LYS A 144 -6.61 -12.83 -2.07
C LYS A 144 -6.98 -11.55 -1.33
N LEU A 145 -8.04 -11.56 -0.52
CA LEU A 145 -8.43 -10.42 0.31
C LEU A 145 -7.35 -10.09 1.35
N ILE A 146 -6.73 -11.11 1.95
CA ILE A 146 -5.60 -10.92 2.87
C ILE A 146 -4.41 -10.31 2.13
N LEU A 147 -4.04 -10.83 0.95
CA LEU A 147 -2.95 -10.26 0.14
C LEU A 147 -3.21 -8.78 -0.17
N TYR A 148 -4.42 -8.45 -0.65
CA TYR A 148 -4.81 -7.07 -0.95
C TYR A 148 -4.70 -6.17 0.28
N GLU A 149 -5.25 -6.60 1.41
CA GLU A 149 -5.23 -5.84 2.66
C GLU A 149 -3.80 -5.59 3.17
N ARG A 150 -2.91 -6.56 3.01
CA ARG A 150 -1.49 -6.42 3.38
C ARG A 150 -0.75 -5.43 2.47
N LEU A 151 -1.01 -5.47 1.16
CA LEU A 151 -0.46 -4.50 0.21
C LEU A 151 -0.97 -3.09 0.53
N LYS A 152 -2.29 -2.95 0.67
CA LYS A 152 -2.98 -1.71 1.03
C LYS A 152 -2.39 -1.05 2.28
N ASN A 153 -1.96 -1.85 3.26
CA ASN A 153 -1.39 -1.35 4.51
C ASN A 153 0.15 -1.44 4.60
N SER A 154 0.85 -1.48 3.45
CA SER A 154 2.32 -1.56 3.42
C SER A 154 3.02 -0.21 3.48
N LEU A 155 2.38 0.86 3.00
CA LEU A 155 2.95 2.21 2.97
C LEU A 155 2.38 3.10 4.07
N GLN A 156 1.07 3.07 4.24
CA GLN A 156 0.33 3.85 5.23
C GLN A 156 -0.83 3.01 5.77
N PRO A 157 -1.40 3.31 6.95
CA PRO A 157 -2.44 2.48 7.57
C PRO A 157 -3.82 2.75 6.95
N ASN A 158 -3.92 2.54 5.63
CA ASN A 158 -5.07 2.87 4.80
C ASN A 158 -6.40 2.37 5.36
N SER A 159 -6.46 1.12 5.82
CA SER A 159 -7.72 0.58 6.36
C SER A 159 -8.15 1.28 7.64
N ARG A 160 -7.20 1.73 8.48
CA ARG A 160 -7.51 2.54 9.66
C ARG A 160 -7.92 3.96 9.26
N LEU A 161 -7.24 4.56 8.30
CA LEU A 161 -7.59 5.88 7.78
C LEU A 161 -9.00 5.90 7.17
N GLN A 162 -9.41 4.84 6.47
CA GLN A 162 -10.78 4.71 5.94
C GLN A 162 -11.82 4.53 7.04
N GLN A 163 -11.50 3.76 8.09
CA GLN A 163 -12.37 3.65 9.27
C GLN A 163 -12.58 5.01 9.92
N ASP A 164 -11.50 5.76 10.13
CA ASP A 164 -11.55 7.10 10.73
C ASP A 164 -12.29 8.11 9.82
N ALA A 165 -12.18 7.96 8.50
CA ALA A 165 -12.88 8.81 7.53
C ALA A 165 -14.40 8.51 7.44
N ASN A 166 -14.85 7.33 7.87
CA ASN A 166 -16.26 6.94 7.97
C ASN A 166 -17.06 7.22 6.68
N GLY A 167 -16.58 6.69 5.55
CA GLY A 167 -17.23 6.83 4.24
C GLY A 167 -16.96 8.15 3.52
N LYS A 168 -16.17 9.06 4.11
CA LYS A 168 -15.63 10.25 3.43
C LYS A 168 -14.29 9.92 2.77
N PRO A 169 -13.86 10.67 1.75
CA PRO A 169 -12.53 10.54 1.18
C PRO A 169 -11.43 10.73 2.24
N ILE A 170 -10.39 9.91 2.18
CA ILE A 170 -9.23 10.08 3.06
C ILE A 170 -8.51 11.39 2.74
N THR A 171 -8.30 12.23 3.76
CA THR A 171 -7.57 13.51 3.66
C THR A 171 -6.19 13.46 4.32
N PHE A 172 -5.66 12.27 4.59
CA PHE A 172 -4.38 12.08 5.25
C PHE A 172 -3.23 12.48 4.31
N ASP A 173 -2.54 13.57 4.65
CA ASP A 173 -1.30 14.01 3.99
C ASP A 173 -0.11 13.43 4.74
N PHE A 174 0.43 12.31 4.25
CA PHE A 174 1.50 11.60 4.93
C PHE A 174 2.78 12.45 5.00
N ALA A 175 3.11 13.21 3.95
CA ALA A 175 4.29 14.07 3.95
C ALA A 175 4.20 15.17 5.02
N ALA A 176 3.05 15.83 5.12
CA ALA A 176 2.81 16.87 6.11
C ALA A 176 2.81 16.33 7.55
N GLU A 177 2.18 15.16 7.77
CA GLU A 177 2.18 14.52 9.09
C GLU A 177 3.56 14.02 9.50
N LEU A 178 4.34 13.47 8.55
CA LEU A 178 5.72 13.06 8.81
C LEU A 178 6.60 14.26 9.15
N ALA A 179 6.46 15.39 8.45
CA ALA A 179 7.22 16.61 8.74
C ALA A 179 6.93 17.14 10.15
N ARG A 180 5.65 17.14 10.56
CA ARG A 180 5.24 17.47 11.95
C ARG A 180 5.88 16.52 12.96
N TYR A 181 5.82 15.22 12.68
CA TYR A 181 6.42 14.20 13.54
C TYR A 181 7.95 14.37 13.68
N GLN A 182 8.66 14.64 12.57
CA GLN A 182 10.11 14.85 12.59
C GLN A 182 10.50 16.09 13.42
N ALA A 183 9.72 17.18 13.32
CA ALA A 183 9.94 18.38 14.12
C ALA A 183 9.71 18.11 15.62
N ASP A 184 8.58 17.49 15.97
CA ASP A 184 8.26 17.11 17.36
C ASP A 184 9.29 16.15 17.95
N LEU A 185 9.75 15.18 17.16
CA LEU A 185 10.79 14.23 17.57
C LEU A 185 12.15 14.93 17.71
N GLY A 186 12.50 15.85 16.80
CA GLY A 186 13.73 16.64 16.90
C GLY A 186 13.81 17.43 18.19
N GLU A 187 12.70 18.02 18.61
CA GLU A 187 12.59 18.69 19.90
C GLU A 187 12.74 17.72 21.08
N ALA A 188 12.09 16.56 21.03
CA ALA A 188 12.25 15.52 22.05
C ALA A 188 13.73 15.08 22.19
N LEU A 189 14.42 14.86 21.07
CA LEU A 189 15.84 14.48 21.06
C LEU A 189 16.74 15.58 21.62
N ARG A 190 16.45 16.85 21.32
CA ARG A 190 17.18 18.01 21.88
C ARG A 190 17.03 18.06 23.39
N ILE A 191 15.81 17.92 23.90
CA ILE A 191 15.51 17.87 25.34
C ILE A 191 16.25 16.72 26.01
N ASP A 192 16.20 15.51 25.43
CA ASP A 192 16.89 14.34 25.97
C ASP A 192 18.41 14.51 26.00
N ALA A 193 19.00 15.09 24.95
CA ALA A 193 20.42 15.42 24.91
C ALA A 193 20.81 16.48 25.95
N GLY A 194 19.95 17.50 26.15
CA GLY A 194 20.13 18.51 27.19
C GLY A 194 20.06 17.92 28.60
N ARG A 195 19.10 17.02 28.85
CA ARG A 195 18.95 16.32 30.14
C ARG A 195 20.19 15.51 30.50
N ARG A 196 20.81 14.84 29.52
CA ARG A 196 22.10 14.13 29.72
C ARG A 196 23.25 15.05 30.13
N ARG A 197 23.13 16.37 29.88
CA ARG A 197 24.08 17.41 30.28
C ARG A 197 23.65 18.18 31.53
N GLY A 198 22.61 17.72 32.24
CA GLY A 198 22.12 18.34 33.47
C GLY A 198 21.05 19.43 33.30
N ASN A 199 20.52 19.64 32.08
CA ASN A 199 19.40 20.56 31.87
C ASN A 199 18.10 20.02 32.50
N THR A 200 17.30 20.90 33.10
CA THR A 200 16.01 20.59 33.76
C THR A 200 14.79 20.82 32.87
N GLU A 201 15.00 21.34 31.66
CA GLU A 201 13.96 21.54 30.65
C GLU A 201 13.17 20.24 30.39
N ARG A 202 11.86 20.36 30.21
CA ARG A 202 10.95 19.24 29.97
C ARG A 202 10.25 19.42 28.64
N LEU A 203 10.09 18.32 27.91
CA LEU A 203 9.29 18.29 26.70
C LEU A 203 7.84 18.64 27.04
N ALA A 204 7.21 19.48 26.23
CA ALA A 204 5.80 19.79 26.36
C ALA A 204 4.95 18.52 26.22
N VAL A 205 3.99 18.32 27.13
CA VAL A 205 3.10 17.14 27.13
C VAL A 205 2.38 16.97 25.78
N ALA A 206 1.96 18.08 25.16
CA ALA A 206 1.32 18.06 23.85
C ALA A 206 2.24 17.48 22.76
N THR A 207 3.52 17.84 22.77
CA THR A 207 4.53 17.31 21.83
C THR A 207 4.74 15.82 22.06
N GLU A 208 4.88 15.39 23.33
CA GLU A 208 5.01 13.97 23.68
C GLU A 208 3.78 13.14 23.24
N VAL A 209 2.58 13.70 23.37
CA VAL A 209 1.35 13.06 22.89
C VAL A 209 1.35 12.95 21.36
N ARG A 210 1.72 14.00 20.62
CA ARG A 210 1.78 13.96 19.14
C ARG A 210 2.77 12.92 18.61
N VAL A 211 3.99 12.86 19.16
CA VAL A 211 4.99 11.84 18.80
C VAL A 211 4.44 10.43 19.02
N ARG A 212 3.81 10.18 20.18
CA ARG A 212 3.23 8.87 20.49
C ARG A 212 2.05 8.52 19.59
N THR A 213 1.15 9.47 19.32
CA THR A 213 -0.02 9.25 18.48
C THR A 213 0.37 8.89 17.05
N PHE A 214 1.29 9.64 16.44
CA PHE A 214 1.79 9.33 15.10
C PHE A 214 2.50 7.97 15.06
N SER A 215 3.36 7.67 16.03
CA SER A 215 4.06 6.38 16.08
C SER A 215 3.08 5.20 16.24
N ARG A 216 2.02 5.35 17.05
CA ARG A 216 0.99 4.32 17.24
C ARG A 216 0.19 4.05 15.96
N LEU A 217 -0.04 5.07 15.13
CA LEU A 217 -0.71 4.91 13.84
C LEU A 217 0.06 3.92 12.94
N PHE A 218 1.40 3.98 12.96
CA PHE A 218 2.28 3.11 12.19
C PHE A 218 2.54 1.72 12.81
N ASN A 219 2.09 1.45 14.04
CA ASN A 219 2.07 0.07 14.57
C ASN A 219 1.17 -0.87 13.75
N PHE A 220 0.15 -0.32 13.06
CA PHE A 220 -0.68 -1.13 12.19
C PHE A 220 0.07 -1.53 10.91
N VAL A 221 0.78 -0.58 10.30
CA VAL A 221 1.64 -0.83 9.13
C VAL A 221 2.74 -1.85 9.44
N SER A 222 3.34 -1.78 10.64
CA SER A 222 4.40 -2.72 11.05
C SER A 222 3.94 -4.16 11.19
N ARG A 223 2.65 -4.37 11.51
CA ARG A 223 2.07 -5.71 11.72
C ARG A 223 1.40 -6.28 10.48
N THR A 224 0.80 -5.41 9.66
CA THR A 224 -0.05 -5.81 8.53
C THR A 224 0.69 -5.75 7.20
N GLY A 225 1.57 -4.75 7.01
CA GLY A 225 2.26 -4.53 5.74
C GLY A 225 3.07 -5.75 5.28
N SER A 226 3.02 -6.04 3.98
CA SER A 226 3.81 -7.12 3.35
C SER A 226 5.07 -6.63 2.65
N LEU A 227 5.18 -5.32 2.37
CA LEU A 227 6.35 -4.76 1.69
C LEU A 227 7.35 -4.18 2.70
N ALA A 228 8.63 -4.46 2.44
CA ALA A 228 9.74 -3.80 3.10
C ALA A 228 10.30 -2.73 2.14
N LEU A 229 10.09 -1.47 2.50
CA LEU A 229 10.33 -0.29 1.67
C LEU A 229 11.65 0.42 2.00
N VAL A 230 12.15 0.24 3.22
CA VAL A 230 13.32 0.99 3.70
C VAL A 230 14.57 0.11 3.57
N PRO A 231 15.52 0.42 2.69
CA PRO A 231 16.75 -0.34 2.56
C PRO A 231 17.59 -0.31 3.86
N PRO A 232 18.48 -1.29 4.06
CA PRO A 232 19.37 -1.30 5.21
C PRO A 232 20.23 -0.04 5.21
N SER A 233 20.42 0.54 6.40
CA SER A 233 21.31 1.68 6.60
C SER A 233 22.63 1.15 7.17
N ASN A 234 23.78 1.65 6.69
CA ASN A 234 25.10 1.30 7.23
C ASN A 234 25.28 1.68 8.71
N THR A 235 24.36 2.49 9.26
CA THR A 235 24.40 3.04 10.62
C THR A 235 23.56 2.26 11.64
N MET A 236 22.72 1.31 11.20
CA MET A 236 21.92 0.46 12.11
C MET A 236 22.46 -0.97 12.10
N GLY A 237 22.94 -1.44 13.25
CA GLY A 237 23.55 -2.75 13.42
C GLY A 237 22.65 -3.94 13.03
N SER A 238 23.32 -5.03 12.67
CA SER A 238 22.91 -6.43 12.41
C SER A 238 21.78 -6.73 11.41
N ASN A 239 20.84 -5.82 11.11
CA ASN A 239 19.79 -6.11 10.16
C ASN A 239 20.26 -5.83 8.71
N LYS A 240 20.71 -6.88 8.03
CA LYS A 240 21.17 -6.80 6.63
C LYS A 240 20.03 -6.66 5.62
N GLY A 241 18.77 -6.80 6.06
CA GLY A 241 17.60 -6.80 5.20
C GLY A 241 16.88 -5.46 5.09
N TRP A 242 16.10 -5.31 4.04
CA TRP A 242 15.13 -4.23 3.90
C TRP A 242 14.08 -4.30 5.02
N SER A 243 13.64 -3.15 5.50
CA SER A 243 12.73 -2.99 6.63
C SER A 243 11.37 -2.46 6.20
N ASN A 244 10.33 -2.92 6.90
CA ASN A 244 8.98 -2.36 6.81
C ASN A 244 8.96 -0.90 7.30
N LEU A 245 8.27 -0.02 6.57
CA LEU A 245 8.24 1.42 6.87
C LEU A 245 7.60 1.73 8.24
N GLY A 246 6.53 1.03 8.60
CA GLY A 246 5.89 1.16 9.91
C GLY A 246 6.82 0.78 11.06
N SER A 247 7.59 -0.30 10.92
CA SER A 247 8.59 -0.70 11.92
C SER A 247 9.66 0.38 12.11
N VAL A 248 10.14 0.97 11.01
CA VAL A 248 11.14 2.05 11.03
C VAL A 248 10.61 3.30 11.73
N ILE A 249 9.37 3.72 11.46
CA ILE A 249 8.74 4.86 12.14
C ILE A 249 8.56 4.57 13.64
N VAL A 250 8.07 3.38 13.99
CA VAL A 250 7.87 2.97 15.38
C VAL A 250 9.19 2.95 16.16
N GLN A 251 10.27 2.46 15.54
CA GLN A 251 11.61 2.45 16.15
C GLN A 251 12.18 3.86 16.32
N SER A 252 11.92 4.77 15.37
CA SER A 252 12.40 6.16 15.43
C SER A 252 11.92 6.90 16.69
N ALA A 253 10.71 6.57 17.16
CA ALA A 253 10.18 7.10 18.40
C ALA A 253 11.03 6.77 19.66
N GLN A 254 11.99 5.84 19.56
CA GLN A 254 12.87 5.42 20.66
C GLN A 254 14.13 6.29 20.80
N GLY A 255 14.36 7.26 19.92
CA GLY A 255 15.46 8.21 20.10
C GLY A 255 16.28 8.53 18.84
N HIS A 256 15.71 8.38 17.64
CA HIS A 256 16.40 8.78 16.42
C HIS A 256 15.41 9.21 15.33
N GLN A 257 15.85 10.05 14.40
CA GLN A 257 15.00 10.42 13.27
C GLN A 257 14.74 9.22 12.34
N PRO A 258 13.58 9.15 11.66
CA PRO A 258 13.38 8.23 10.56
C PRO A 258 14.40 8.47 9.45
N PRO A 259 14.92 7.43 8.79
CA PRO A 259 15.85 7.56 7.68
C PRO A 259 15.16 8.17 6.45
N ALA A 260 15.98 8.76 5.55
CA ALA A 260 15.52 9.49 4.37
C ALA A 260 14.48 8.76 3.49
N PRO A 261 14.55 7.43 3.25
CA PRO A 261 13.54 6.70 2.48
C PRO A 261 12.10 6.92 2.97
N VAL A 262 11.89 7.11 4.28
CA VAL A 262 10.54 7.36 4.82
C VAL A 262 9.95 8.64 4.27
N ALA A 263 10.75 9.71 4.14
CA ALA A 263 10.31 10.99 3.59
C ALA A 263 10.01 10.92 2.09
N PHE A 264 10.82 10.18 1.32
CA PHE A 264 10.56 9.97 -0.11
C PHE A 264 9.24 9.27 -0.36
N PHE A 265 8.98 8.16 0.36
CA PHE A 265 7.73 7.42 0.22
C PHE A 265 6.51 8.22 0.70
N ALA A 266 6.63 8.99 1.77
CA ALA A 266 5.57 9.90 2.22
C ALA A 266 5.27 11.01 1.21
N GLY A 267 6.31 11.57 0.59
CA GLY A 267 6.20 12.57 -0.48
C GLY A 267 5.50 12.01 -1.72
N MET A 268 5.93 10.82 -2.19
CA MET A 268 5.31 10.15 -3.33
C MET A 268 3.83 9.84 -3.07
N SER A 269 3.50 9.27 -1.90
CA SER A 269 2.11 8.89 -1.62
C SER A 269 1.19 10.10 -1.55
N SER A 270 1.63 11.18 -0.89
CA SER A 270 0.86 12.41 -0.72
C SER A 270 0.68 13.14 -2.05
N ALA A 271 1.74 13.27 -2.84
CA ALA A 271 1.68 13.90 -4.17
C ALA A 271 0.76 13.12 -5.12
N PHE A 272 0.85 11.78 -5.12
CA PHE A 272 -0.06 10.96 -5.88
C PHE A 272 -1.50 11.14 -5.42
N ALA A 273 -1.77 11.01 -4.11
CA ALA A 273 -3.08 11.20 -3.49
C ALA A 273 -3.73 12.54 -3.87
N GLN A 274 -2.93 13.62 -3.90
CA GLN A 274 -3.37 14.99 -4.19
C GLN A 274 -3.47 15.32 -5.68
N GLY A 275 -3.08 14.41 -6.59
CA GLY A 275 -3.13 14.70 -8.03
C GLY A 275 -2.02 15.63 -8.50
N ASN A 276 -0.86 15.62 -7.84
CA ASN A 276 0.29 16.48 -8.16
C ASN A 276 1.41 15.66 -8.86
N PRO A 277 1.38 15.53 -10.19
CA PRO A 277 2.37 14.74 -10.93
C PRO A 277 3.78 15.31 -10.84
N ASP A 278 3.96 16.64 -10.83
CA ASP A 278 5.28 17.27 -10.75
C ASP A 278 5.99 16.92 -9.44
N ALA A 279 5.28 17.06 -8.31
CA ALA A 279 5.80 16.68 -7.01
C ALA A 279 6.09 15.18 -6.92
N PHE A 280 5.19 14.34 -7.45
CA PHE A 280 5.39 12.89 -7.47
C PHE A 280 6.64 12.50 -8.27
N ASN A 281 6.75 12.98 -9.51
CA ASN A 281 7.86 12.68 -10.42
C ASN A 281 9.19 13.14 -9.82
N SER A 282 9.20 14.33 -9.20
CA SER A 282 10.37 14.84 -8.49
C SER A 282 10.78 13.93 -7.33
N GLN A 283 9.84 13.46 -6.50
CA GLN A 283 10.16 12.56 -5.39
C GLN A 283 10.71 11.21 -5.87
N VAL A 284 10.12 10.64 -6.93
CA VAL A 284 10.61 9.39 -7.56
C VAL A 284 12.04 9.56 -8.06
N ALA A 285 12.32 10.65 -8.79
CA ALA A 285 13.65 10.92 -9.33
C ALA A 285 14.70 11.11 -8.21
N GLN A 286 14.37 11.91 -7.19
CA GLN A 286 15.28 12.16 -6.06
C GLN A 286 15.56 10.87 -5.26
N TYR A 287 14.56 10.02 -5.07
CA TYR A 287 14.77 8.74 -4.40
C TYR A 287 15.65 7.80 -5.25
N GLY A 288 15.46 7.76 -6.56
CA GLY A 288 16.35 7.03 -7.47
C GLY A 288 17.81 7.48 -7.38
N GLN A 289 18.04 8.81 -7.32
CA GLN A 289 19.37 9.38 -7.11
C GLN A 289 19.95 9.01 -5.74
N TRP A 290 19.13 9.07 -4.69
CA TRP A 290 19.53 8.67 -3.34
C TRP A 290 19.93 7.18 -3.29
N LEU A 291 19.17 6.30 -3.93
CA LEU A 291 19.50 4.87 -4.03
C LEU A 291 20.83 4.65 -4.77
N ALA A 292 21.06 5.37 -5.87
CA ALA A 292 22.33 5.31 -6.61
C ALA A 292 23.52 5.76 -5.77
N ALA A 293 23.38 6.88 -5.05
CA ALA A 293 24.41 7.39 -4.16
C ALA A 293 24.74 6.44 -2.99
N ASN A 294 23.81 5.53 -2.64
CA ASN A 294 23.99 4.55 -1.58
C ASN A 294 24.29 3.12 -2.10
N GLY A 295 24.51 2.94 -3.40
CA GLY A 295 24.82 1.62 -3.98
C GLY A 295 23.67 0.60 -3.92
N LEU A 296 22.42 1.09 -3.87
CA LEU A 296 21.21 0.27 -3.70
C LEU A 296 20.40 0.08 -4.99
N VAL A 297 20.99 0.42 -6.14
CA VAL A 297 20.37 0.21 -7.45
C VAL A 297 20.55 -1.25 -7.83
N PRO A 298 19.48 -1.97 -8.23
CA PRO A 298 19.61 -3.31 -8.76
C PRO A 298 20.54 -3.28 -9.98
N GLU A 299 21.59 -4.12 -10.01
CA GLU A 299 22.32 -4.35 -11.25
C GLU A 299 21.31 -4.77 -12.34
N PRO A 300 21.43 -4.24 -13.57
CA PRO A 300 20.69 -4.78 -14.69
C PRO A 300 20.99 -6.28 -14.74
N ARG A 301 19.96 -7.13 -14.73
CA ARG A 301 20.16 -8.54 -15.06
C ARG A 301 20.75 -8.57 -16.46
N ASP A 302 22.02 -8.93 -16.58
CA ASP A 302 22.61 -9.30 -17.86
C ASP A 302 21.67 -10.31 -18.51
N ALA A 303 21.05 -9.90 -19.61
CA ALA A 303 20.39 -10.82 -20.51
C ALA A 303 21.49 -11.78 -20.96
N GLY A 304 21.41 -13.02 -20.48
CA GLY A 304 22.47 -14.00 -20.61
C GLY A 304 23.15 -13.96 -21.97
N SER A 305 24.45 -13.66 -21.95
CA SER A 305 25.38 -13.96 -23.01
C SER A 305 25.37 -15.47 -23.21
N ARG A 306 24.41 -15.95 -24.01
CA ARG A 306 24.54 -17.22 -24.72
C ARG A 306 25.70 -17.04 -25.68
N SER A 307 26.89 -17.43 -25.23
CA SER A 307 27.99 -17.79 -26.10
C SER A 307 27.45 -18.81 -27.10
N VAL A 308 27.24 -18.36 -28.33
CA VAL A 308 27.08 -19.25 -29.47
C VAL A 308 28.46 -19.84 -29.70
N GLU A 309 28.70 -21.04 -29.19
CA GLU A 309 29.78 -21.90 -29.68
C GLU A 309 29.44 -22.26 -31.14
N THR A 310 29.94 -21.47 -32.07
CA THR A 310 30.08 -21.90 -33.46
C THR A 310 31.19 -22.94 -33.51
N GLY A 311 30.81 -24.17 -33.83
CA GLY A 311 31.72 -25.30 -33.97
C GLY A 311 32.83 -25.09 -34.99
N LYS A 312 33.92 -25.80 -34.76
CA LYS A 312 34.81 -26.37 -35.77
C LYS A 312 34.91 -27.86 -35.52
#